data_AF-E3HAN7-F1
#
_entry.id   AF-E3HAN7-F1
#
_cell.length_a   1.000
_cell.length_b   1.000
_cell.length_c   1.000
_cell.angle_alpha   90.00
_cell.angle_beta   90.00
_cell.angle_gamma   90.00
#
_symmetry.space_group_name_H-M   'P 1'
#
loop_
_entity.id
_entity.type
_entity.pdbx_description
1 polymer ?
#
loop_
_entity_poly.entity_id
_entity_poly.type
_entity_poly.pdbx_seq_one_letter_code
_entity_poly.pdbx_strand_id
1 'polypeptide(L)'
;MRKKIILLLGLLVCVISFGASNVDNIGIIYEEDFRSVGVPEKDIIKAKEIISNASTKHKLLLLDRRQRELEINKYLLESPEKNWNKISLVFDEVGKIEAEILKNKLKSQIEVRKYINPEEYNNARAIAVKRIEENKKKKNENQ
;
A
#
# COMPACT_ATOMS: atom_id res chain seq x y z
N MET A 1 -30.81 20.63 13.58
CA MET A 1 -29.42 20.22 13.93
C MET A 1 -29.03 18.84 13.39
N ARG A 2 -29.91 17.83 13.39
CA ARG A 2 -29.61 16.47 12.86
C ARG A 2 -29.11 16.40 11.41
N LYS A 3 -29.64 17.24 10.50
CA LYS A 3 -29.22 17.27 9.09
C LYS A 3 -27.80 17.81 8.87
N LYS A 4 -27.31 18.71 9.75
CA LYS A 4 -25.94 19.25 9.68
C LYS A 4 -24.90 18.24 10.20
N ILE A 5 -25.28 17.41 11.17
CA ILE A 5 -24.43 16.34 11.71
C ILE A 5 -24.25 15.21 10.69
N ILE A 6 -25.29 14.82 9.95
CA ILE A 6 -25.19 13.80 8.89
C ILE A 6 -24.29 14.29 7.74
N LEU A 7 -24.36 15.59 7.41
CA LEU A 7 -23.49 16.20 6.39
C LEU A 7 -22.03 16.29 6.84
N LEU A 8 -21.77 16.56 8.12
CA LEU A 8 -20.42 16.53 8.71
C LEU A 8 -19.87 15.11 8.85
N LEU A 9 -20.70 14.11 9.16
CA LEU A 9 -20.30 12.70 9.23
C LEU A 9 -20.00 12.14 7.83
N GLY A 10 -20.77 12.54 6.81
CA GLY A 10 -20.53 12.16 5.41
C GLY A 10 -19.28 12.80 4.81
N LEU A 11 -18.92 14.01 5.23
CA LEU A 11 -17.69 14.69 4.78
C LEU A 11 -16.43 14.04 5.37
N LEU A 12 -16.50 13.47 6.59
CA LEU A 12 -15.37 12.81 7.24
C LEU A 12 -15.00 11.47 6.56
N VAL A 13 -15.96 10.78 5.94
CA VAL A 13 -15.74 9.51 5.24
C VAL A 13 -15.01 9.72 3.90
N CYS A 14 -15.11 10.91 3.28
CA CYS A 14 -14.44 11.19 2.01
C CYS A 14 -12.92 11.41 2.11
N VAL A 15 -12.37 11.70 3.29
CA VAL A 15 -10.93 11.99 3.42
C VAL A 15 -10.08 10.72 3.49
N ILE A 16 -10.70 9.55 3.70
CA ILE A 16 -9.99 8.26 3.77
C ILE A 16 -9.82 7.61 2.37
N SER A 17 -10.42 8.18 1.32
CA SER A 17 -10.32 7.62 -0.04
C SER A 17 -9.12 8.14 -0.85
N PHE A 18 -8.24 8.96 -0.26
CA PHE A 18 -7.00 9.36 -0.92
C PHE A 18 -5.91 8.29 -0.74
N GLY A 19 -5.74 7.45 -1.77
CA GLY A 19 -4.45 6.77 -2.00
C GLY A 19 -4.48 5.26 -2.26
N ALA A 20 -5.60 4.68 -2.70
CA ALA A 20 -5.63 3.31 -3.23
C ALA A 20 -5.41 3.25 -4.76
N SER A 21 -4.65 4.20 -5.33
CA SER A 21 -4.21 4.11 -6.72
C SER A 21 -2.68 4.07 -6.78
N ASN A 22 -2.18 2.92 -7.27
CA ASN A 22 -0.86 2.69 -7.85
C ASN A 22 0.32 2.30 -6.92
N VAL A 23 0.10 1.53 -5.85
CA VAL A 23 1.21 0.89 -5.10
C VAL A 23 1.37 -0.59 -5.41
N ASP A 24 0.38 -1.23 -6.02
CA ASP A 24 0.44 -2.65 -6.37
C ASP A 24 1.23 -2.93 -7.67
N ASN A 25 1.71 -1.90 -8.37
CA ASN A 25 2.32 -2.07 -9.70
C ASN A 25 3.70 -2.71 -9.71
N ILE A 26 4.37 -2.88 -8.57
CA ILE A 26 5.58 -3.70 -8.52
C ILE A 26 5.24 -5.18 -8.73
N GLY A 27 4.04 -5.63 -8.34
CA GLY A 27 3.56 -7.00 -8.59
C GLY A 27 3.21 -7.28 -10.06
N ILE A 28 3.23 -6.26 -10.91
CA ILE A 28 2.85 -6.34 -12.33
C ILE A 28 4.07 -6.41 -13.26
N ILE A 29 5.22 -5.89 -12.81
CA ILE A 29 6.48 -5.89 -13.54
C ILE A 29 7.28 -7.12 -13.09
N TYR A 30 7.57 -8.04 -14.00
CA TYR A 30 8.33 -9.24 -13.69
C TYR A 30 9.84 -9.02 -13.88
N GLU A 31 10.65 -9.96 -13.39
CA GLU A 31 12.11 -9.90 -13.55
C GLU A 31 12.51 -9.85 -15.02
N GLU A 32 11.78 -10.55 -15.88
CA GLU A 32 12.00 -10.59 -17.32
C GLU A 32 11.84 -9.20 -17.96
N ASP A 33 10.95 -8.35 -17.43
CA ASP A 33 10.80 -6.97 -17.91
C ASP A 33 12.03 -6.14 -17.57
N PHE A 34 12.58 -6.29 -16.37
CA PHE A 34 13.80 -5.59 -15.97
C PHE A 34 15.03 -6.11 -16.75
N ARG A 35 15.12 -7.42 -16.98
CA ARG A 35 16.16 -8.00 -17.83
C ARG A 35 16.09 -7.45 -19.26
N SER A 36 14.88 -7.31 -19.80
CA SER A 36 14.67 -6.85 -21.18
C SER A 36 15.07 -5.40 -21.43
N VAL A 37 15.19 -4.59 -20.38
CA VAL A 37 15.66 -3.19 -20.45
C VAL A 37 17.10 -3.02 -19.98
N GLY A 38 17.81 -4.13 -19.76
CA GLY A 38 19.25 -4.14 -19.46
C GLY A 38 19.62 -3.99 -17.98
N VAL A 39 18.67 -4.12 -17.05
CA VAL A 39 19.00 -4.08 -15.61
C VAL A 39 19.84 -5.32 -15.25
N PRO A 40 21.00 -5.17 -14.60
CA PRO A 40 21.82 -6.31 -14.19
C PRO A 40 21.10 -7.23 -13.20
N GLU A 41 21.27 -8.54 -13.34
CA GLU A 41 20.61 -9.54 -12.49
C GLU A 41 20.84 -9.31 -10.99
N LYS A 42 22.07 -8.91 -10.62
CA LYS A 42 22.43 -8.57 -9.23
C LYS A 42 21.56 -7.45 -8.64
N ASP A 43 21.16 -6.48 -9.47
CA ASP A 43 20.42 -5.30 -9.08
C ASP A 43 18.92 -5.61 -9.01
N ILE A 44 18.42 -6.46 -9.92
CA ILE A 44 17.08 -7.05 -9.87
C ILE A 44 16.89 -7.84 -8.56
N ILE A 45 17.83 -8.72 -8.22
CA ILE A 45 17.81 -9.52 -6.99
C ILE A 45 17.76 -8.60 -5.76
N LYS A 46 18.59 -7.55 -5.72
CA LYS A 46 18.61 -6.61 -4.60
C LYS A 46 17.33 -5.80 -4.47
N ALA A 47 16.78 -5.31 -5.58
CA ALA A 47 15.49 -4.63 -5.58
C ALA A 47 14.38 -5.55 -5.06
N LYS A 48 14.35 -6.81 -5.51
CA LYS A 48 13.37 -7.82 -5.06
C LYS A 48 13.46 -8.09 -3.57
N GLU A 49 14.68 -8.22 -3.03
CA GLU A 49 14.92 -8.40 -1.60
C GLU A 49 14.33 -7.24 -0.78
N ILE A 50 14.61 -6.00 -1.19
CA ILE A 50 14.10 -4.77 -0.55
C ILE A 50 12.57 -4.73 -0.60
N ILE A 51 11.98 -4.99 -1.76
CA ILE A 51 10.52 -5.02 -1.96
C ILE A 51 9.87 -6.10 -1.08
N SER A 52 10.46 -7.29 -1.04
CA SER A 52 9.95 -8.42 -0.25
C SER A 52 9.96 -8.09 1.24
N ASN A 53 11.06 -7.54 1.75
CA ASN A 53 11.20 -7.13 3.14
C ASN A 53 10.20 -6.01 3.49
N ALA A 54 10.08 -5.01 2.62
CA ALA A 54 9.15 -3.91 2.79
C ALA A 54 7.68 -4.39 2.77
N SER A 55 7.34 -5.32 1.89
CA SER A 55 6.01 -5.94 1.78
C SER A 55 5.68 -6.76 3.03
N THR A 56 6.62 -7.57 3.52
CA THR A 56 6.45 -8.34 4.75
C THR A 56 6.20 -7.42 5.94
N LYS A 57 7.04 -6.38 6.11
CA LYS A 57 6.85 -5.39 7.17
C LYS A 57 5.50 -4.66 7.03
N HIS A 58 5.11 -4.29 5.82
CA HIS A 58 3.82 -3.66 5.57
C HIS A 58 2.64 -4.55 5.98
N LYS A 59 2.68 -5.85 5.63
CA LYS A 59 1.66 -6.82 6.05
C LYS A 59 1.56 -6.92 7.57
N LEU A 60 2.69 -6.97 8.27
CA LEU A 60 2.72 -6.99 9.73
C LEU A 60 2.07 -5.73 10.32
N LEU A 61 2.46 -4.55 9.84
CA LEU A 61 1.86 -3.28 10.29
C LEU A 61 0.34 -3.20 10.03
N LEU A 62 -0.14 -3.74 8.92
CA LEU A 62 -1.58 -3.83 8.66
C LEU A 62 -2.30 -4.77 9.63
N LEU A 63 -1.66 -5.87 10.05
CA LEU A 63 -2.21 -6.76 11.07
C LEU A 63 -2.26 -6.06 12.43
N ASP A 64 -1.18 -5.38 12.82
CA ASP A 64 -1.12 -4.60 14.06
C ASP A 64 -2.21 -3.52 14.08
N ARG A 65 -2.40 -2.82 12.96
CA ARG A 65 -3.47 -1.82 12.83
C ARG A 65 -4.84 -2.42 13.06
N ARG A 66 -5.15 -3.54 12.39
CA ARG A 66 -6.43 -4.24 12.55
C ARG A 66 -6.65 -4.70 13.99
N GLN A 67 -5.60 -5.17 14.66
CA GLN A 67 -5.69 -5.54 16.06
C GLN A 67 -6.09 -4.34 16.94
N ARG A 68 -5.50 -3.15 16.70
CA ARG A 68 -5.85 -1.92 17.42
C ARG A 68 -7.27 -1.42 17.10
N GLU A 69 -7.70 -1.52 15.85
CA GLU A 69 -9.08 -1.23 15.45
C GLU A 69 -10.10 -2.13 16.19
N LEU A 70 -9.79 -3.42 16.35
CA LEU A 70 -10.62 -4.34 17.13
C LEU A 70 -10.66 -3.99 18.62
N GLU A 71 -9.54 -3.52 19.18
CA GLU A 71 -9.45 -3.06 20.56
C GLU A 71 -10.31 -1.80 20.79
N ILE A 72 -10.28 -0.84 19.85
CA ILE A 72 -11.19 0.31 19.85
C ILE A 72 -12.65 -0.16 19.82
N ASN A 73 -12.99 -1.07 18.92
CA ASN A 73 -14.36 -1.60 18.80
C ASN A 73 -14.85 -2.24 20.11
N LYS A 74 -13.98 -2.97 20.81
CA LYS A 74 -14.29 -3.52 22.14
C LYS A 74 -14.66 -2.41 23.12
N TYR A 75 -13.85 -1.36 23.23
CA TYR A 75 -14.11 -0.26 24.17
C TYR A 75 -15.37 0.54 23.84
N LEU A 76 -15.68 0.70 22.55
CA LEU A 76 -16.91 1.32 22.07
C LEU A 76 -18.16 0.50 22.43
N LEU A 77 -18.08 -0.83 22.34
CA LEU A 77 -19.19 -1.73 22.69
C LEU A 77 -19.46 -1.78 24.20
N GLU A 78 -18.43 -1.64 25.04
CA GLU A 78 -18.58 -1.66 26.50
C GLU A 78 -19.21 -0.37 27.03
N SER A 79 -18.56 0.78 26.82
CA SER A 79 -19.07 2.11 27.17
C SER A 79 -18.10 3.18 26.63
N PRO A 80 -18.45 3.89 25.55
CA PRO A 80 -17.53 4.81 24.89
C PRO A 80 -17.15 6.00 25.78
N GLU A 81 -18.10 6.52 26.56
CA GLU A 81 -17.88 7.66 27.46
C GLU A 81 -16.91 7.32 28.59
N LYS A 82 -17.05 6.14 29.20
CA LYS A 82 -16.18 5.67 30.28
C LYS A 82 -14.79 5.28 29.78
N ASN A 83 -14.70 4.82 28.53
CA ASN A 83 -13.45 4.34 27.94
C ASN A 83 -12.76 5.37 27.03
N TRP A 84 -13.24 6.62 26.96
CA TRP A 84 -12.73 7.64 26.04
C TRP A 84 -11.20 7.78 26.06
N ASN A 85 -10.59 7.83 27.25
CA ASN A 85 -9.14 7.95 27.38
C ASN A 85 -8.38 6.76 26.77
N LYS A 86 -8.93 5.53 26.90
CA LYS A 86 -8.34 4.34 26.29
C LYS A 86 -8.51 4.35 24.78
N ILE A 87 -9.72 4.71 24.31
CA ILE A 87 -10.02 4.85 22.88
C ILE A 87 -9.05 5.85 22.23
N SER A 88 -8.87 7.02 22.86
CA SER A 88 -7.95 8.06 22.38
C SER A 88 -6.52 7.55 22.28
N LEU A 89 -6.01 6.85 23.31
CA LEU A 89 -4.67 6.27 23.30
C LEU A 89 -4.48 5.24 22.18
N VAL A 90 -5.45 4.34 21.99
CA VAL A 90 -5.37 3.33 20.93
C VAL A 90 -5.45 3.98 19.55
N PHE A 91 -6.21 5.06 19.38
CA PHE A 91 -6.22 5.85 18.14
C PHE A 91 -4.86 6.51 17.86
N ASP A 92 -4.17 7.03 18.89
CA ASP A 92 -2.81 7.58 18.72
C ASP A 92 -1.83 6.49 18.26
N GLU A 93 -1.98 5.26 18.76
CA GLU A 93 -1.20 4.11 18.29
C GLU A 93 -1.49 3.76 16.83
N VAL A 94 -2.76 3.76 16.42
CA VAL A 94 -3.15 3.60 15.01
C VAL A 94 -2.47 4.67 14.14
N GLY A 95 -2.48 5.93 14.59
CA GLY A 95 -1.79 7.03 13.90
C GLY A 95 -0.29 6.79 13.72
N LYS A 96 0.39 6.24 14.74
CA LYS A 96 1.81 5.87 14.65
C LYS A 96 2.04 4.75 13.64
N ILE A 97 1.17 3.73 13.61
CA ILE A 97 1.26 2.62 12.66
C ILE A 97 1.10 3.13 11.22
N GLU A 98 0.13 4.01 10.97
CA GLU A 98 -0.08 4.63 9.66
C GLU A 98 1.15 5.43 9.20
N ALA A 99 1.72 6.23 10.09
CA ALA A 99 2.94 6.97 9.79
C ALA A 99 4.11 6.03 9.45
N GLU A 100 4.25 4.90 10.17
CA GLU A 100 5.29 3.91 9.90
C GLU A 100 5.06 3.16 8.58
N ILE A 101 3.81 2.87 8.21
CA ILE A 101 3.46 2.30 6.90
C ILE A 101 3.93 3.23 5.78
N LEU A 102 3.61 4.52 5.87
CA LEU A 102 4.00 5.52 4.88
C LEU A 102 5.52 5.67 4.81
N LYS A 103 6.20 5.71 5.96
CA LYS A 103 7.66 5.78 6.03
C LYS A 103 8.33 4.55 5.43
N ASN A 104 7.83 3.35 5.75
CA ASN A 104 8.35 2.10 5.21
C ASN A 104 8.24 2.05 3.69
N LYS A 105 7.09 2.48 3.15
CA LYS A 105 6.86 2.60 1.71
C LYS A 105 7.82 3.59 1.05
N LEU A 106 7.99 4.78 1.61
CA LEU A 106 8.91 5.78 1.05
C LEU A 106 10.36 5.28 1.10
N LYS A 107 10.77 4.68 2.21
CA LYS A 107 12.12 4.13 2.38
C LYS A 107 12.41 3.06 1.35
N SER A 108 11.50 2.10 1.13
CA SER A 108 11.70 1.05 0.14
C SER A 108 11.77 1.60 -1.28
N GLN A 109 10.96 2.62 -1.62
CA GLN A 109 11.04 3.30 -2.91
C GLN A 109 12.40 3.98 -3.12
N ILE A 110 12.93 4.65 -2.10
CA ILE A 110 14.25 5.28 -2.15
C ILE A 110 15.35 4.22 -2.28
N GLU A 111 15.25 3.11 -1.57
CA GLU A 111 16.26 2.05 -1.59
C GLU A 111 16.28 1.30 -2.93
N VAL A 112 15.12 0.98 -3.51
CA VAL A 112 15.04 0.36 -4.85
C VAL A 112 15.66 1.24 -5.92
N ARG A 113 15.50 2.58 -5.84
CA ARG A 113 16.08 3.53 -6.79
C ARG A 113 17.61 3.52 -6.85
N LYS A 114 18.28 2.93 -5.85
CA LYS A 114 19.74 2.74 -5.87
C LYS A 114 20.17 1.63 -6.85
N TYR A 115 19.25 0.75 -7.23
CA TYR A 115 19.49 -0.43 -8.06
C TYR A 115 18.75 -0.38 -9.39
N ILE A 116 17.57 0.26 -9.42
CA ILE A 116 16.75 0.42 -10.62
C ILE A 116 16.42 1.90 -10.76
N ASN A 117 16.96 2.53 -11.80
CA ASN A 117 16.74 3.94 -12.03
C ASN A 117 15.32 4.21 -12.60
N PRO A 118 14.83 5.46 -12.58
CA PRO A 118 13.49 5.78 -13.05
C PRO A 118 13.22 5.44 -14.52
N GLU A 119 14.23 5.56 -15.39
CA GLU A 119 14.11 5.26 -16.82
C GLU A 119 13.97 3.75 -17.05
N GLU A 120 14.84 2.94 -16.42
CA GLU A 120 14.75 1.48 -16.42
C GLU A 120 13.39 1.01 -15.89
N TYR A 121 12.92 1.60 -14.79
CA TYR A 121 11.61 1.29 -14.24
C TYR A 121 10.47 1.61 -15.22
N ASN A 122 10.50 2.79 -15.84
CA ASN A 122 9.46 3.20 -16.79
C ASN A 122 9.47 2.33 -18.06
N ASN A 123 10.66 1.96 -18.54
CA ASN A 123 10.82 1.09 -19.69
C ASN A 123 10.31 -0.33 -19.38
N ALA A 124 10.70 -0.90 -18.24
CA ALA A 124 10.22 -2.21 -17.79
C ALA A 124 8.70 -2.19 -17.58
N ARG A 125 8.15 -1.10 -17.03
CA ARG A 125 6.71 -0.91 -16.88
C ARG A 125 5.99 -0.86 -18.23
N ALA A 126 6.55 -0.18 -19.24
CA ALA A 126 5.95 -0.12 -20.57
C ALA A 126 5.87 -1.51 -21.22
N ILE A 127 6.90 -2.34 -21.04
CA ILE A 127 6.92 -3.73 -21.50
C ILE A 127 5.87 -4.57 -20.75
N ALA A 128 5.81 -4.43 -19.43
CA ALA A 128 4.82 -5.12 -18.61
C ALA A 128 3.38 -4.78 -19.05
N VAL A 129 3.09 -3.51 -19.31
CA VAL A 129 1.76 -3.05 -19.78
C VAL A 129 1.43 -3.67 -21.15
N LYS A 130 2.36 -3.64 -22.11
CA LYS A 130 2.17 -4.27 -23.43
C LYS A 130 1.86 -5.76 -23.31
N ARG A 131 2.64 -6.50 -22.49
CA ARG A 131 2.38 -7.93 -22.23
C ARG A 131 0.97 -8.16 -21.70
N ILE A 132 0.50 -7.34 -20.76
CA ILE A 132 -0.84 -7.49 -20.17
C ILE A 132 -1.93 -7.22 -21.21
N GLU A 133 -1.77 -6.18 -22.02
CA GLU A 133 -2.71 -5.86 -23.09
C GLU A 133 -2.78 -6.98 -24.14
N GLU A 134 -1.65 -7.53 -24.55
CA GLU A 134 -1.58 -8.67 -25.45
C GLU A 134 -2.25 -9.92 -24.87
N ASN A 135 -2.00 -10.22 -23.59
CA ASN A 135 -2.65 -11.33 -22.89
C ASN A 135 -4.17 -11.15 -22.78
N LYS A 136 -4.64 -9.91 -22.58
CA LYS A 136 -6.08 -9.60 -22.59
C LYS A 136 -6.70 -9.81 -23.98
N LYS A 137 -6.04 -9.35 -25.04
CA LYS A 137 -6.51 -9.56 -26.43
C LYS A 137 -6.61 -11.04 -26.77
N LYS A 138 -5.56 -11.82 -26.50
CA LYS A 138 -5.55 -13.28 -26.70
C LYS A 138 -6.64 -14.02 -25.92
N LYS A 139 -6.99 -13.53 -24.72
CA LYS A 139 -8.05 -14.14 -23.92
C LYS A 139 -9.44 -13.85 -24.50
N ASN A 140 -9.63 -12.68 -25.11
CA ASN A 140 -10.89 -12.29 -25.75
C ASN A 140 -11.07 -12.92 -27.14
N GLU A 141 -9.99 -13.28 -27.84
CA GLU A 141 -10.04 -13.99 -29.13
C GLU A 141 -10.31 -15.50 -28.98
N ASN A 142 -10.11 -16.06 -27.77
CA ASN A 142 -10.33 -17.47 -27.44
C ASN A 142 -11.66 -17.72 -26.68
N GLN A 143 -12.54 -16.72 -26.60
CA GLN A 143 -13.90 -16.80 -26.05
C GLN A 143 -14.93 -16.57 -27.15
#